data_AF-A0A3M1DE27-F1
#
_entry.id   AF-A0A3M1DE27-F1
#
_cell.length_a   1.000
_cell.length_b   1.000
_cell.length_c   1.000
_cell.angle_alpha   90.00
_cell.angle_beta   90.00
_cell.angle_gamma   90.00
#
_symmetry.space_group_name_H-M   'P 1'
#
loop_
_entity.id
_entity.type
_entity.pdbx_description
1 polymer ?
#
loop_
_entity_poly.entity_id
_entity_poly.type
_entity_poly.pdbx_seq_one_letter_code
_entity_poly.pdbx_strand_id
1 'polypeptide(L)'
;MRAWPAGDPRIDRVRQVARALARSAGAIDLRLARVCCFIQQQDLRPLGYSSFTAFIREEICWDPSWQRRLARLLRSDLHLVKAAVVEGVVPLTRALDAPGRIHPDEQRAWIEAVLAGAGDDADPPADLGTPDRLTGKDAATVRRARRRTRLLLGRRVPDRVADQQMLAWHAQRALPADLLDQARAAPPPPDLSPASWPDPLPDQVDDPTTLLLGPWTDPATLHEALDRATVLMAARDKRRVALARLLVDIHDRWMYLGWGFDRFDDWVRNDLDMSVRHAWRLRAEGRAMAGLPTLARAVDQGLPTQRARALASLSHTADELRRWLAIVDQLPTIELQRTVARRGRGSTRRRDEARRRDGARLRRYEALRDDAPDLVRRAIARRQDRLADAPLTETRGHSAGLAGWTADARPLGPPPVEGQPLAGIRIALHDPDPAPDHRPHPLVVAEGVLEAARWLLDTLQLPRERGTGRIRPASDYTCANPECRTRSLRVQVHHVQPRALGGTDEDANLRCLCPSCHLRLVHGGFMAIEVVDGADVFLYPGRAVVVR
;
A
#
# COMPACT_ATOMS: atom_id res chain seq x y z
N MET A 1 -39.32 10.34 -2.48
CA MET A 1 -38.60 10.83 -1.28
C MET A 1 -39.03 12.25 -1.03
N ARG A 2 -39.54 12.59 0.16
CA ARG A 2 -39.86 13.99 0.49
C ARG A 2 -38.54 14.74 0.71
N ALA A 3 -38.31 15.79 -0.06
CA ALA A 3 -37.23 16.74 0.22
C ALA A 3 -37.44 17.31 1.62
N TRP A 4 -36.36 17.51 2.35
CA TRP A 4 -36.46 18.16 3.66
C TRP A 4 -36.85 19.63 3.45
N PRO A 5 -37.74 20.20 4.27
CA PRO A 5 -38.10 21.60 4.16
C PRO A 5 -36.86 22.48 4.43
N ALA A 6 -36.69 23.53 3.64
CA ALA A 6 -35.64 24.52 3.86
C ALA A 6 -35.77 25.11 5.28
N GLY A 7 -34.65 25.23 5.99
CA GLY A 7 -34.61 25.77 7.36
C GLY A 7 -34.88 24.78 8.50
N ASP A 8 -34.97 23.46 8.24
CA ASP A 8 -35.04 22.48 9.33
C ASP A 8 -33.70 22.42 10.11
N PRO A 9 -33.68 22.72 11.43
CA PRO A 9 -32.44 22.79 12.22
C PRO A 9 -31.66 21.46 12.26
N ARG A 10 -32.33 20.33 11.98
CA ARG A 10 -31.67 19.03 11.88
C ARG A 10 -30.76 18.93 10.65
N ILE A 11 -31.08 19.62 9.55
CA ILE A 11 -30.24 19.65 8.34
C ILE A 11 -28.93 20.38 8.65
N ASP A 12 -28.97 21.48 9.38
CA ASP A 12 -27.76 22.21 9.79
C ASP A 12 -26.91 21.40 10.76
N ARG A 13 -27.53 20.64 11.66
CA ARG A 13 -26.79 19.69 12.52
C ARG A 13 -26.07 18.62 11.68
N VAL A 14 -26.71 18.07 10.65
CA VAL A 14 -26.07 17.12 9.72
C VAL A 14 -24.89 17.77 8.99
N ARG A 15 -25.04 19.02 8.53
CA ARG A 15 -23.97 19.82 7.91
C ARG A 15 -22.76 19.96 8.82
N GLN A 16 -23.00 20.35 10.08
CA GLN A 16 -21.96 20.55 11.09
C GLN A 16 -21.24 19.24 11.42
N VAL A 17 -21.98 18.14 11.58
CA VAL A 17 -21.38 16.81 11.82
C VAL A 17 -20.54 16.37 10.62
N ALA A 18 -21.02 16.55 9.38
CA ALA A 18 -20.25 16.21 8.19
C ALA A 18 -18.94 17.02 8.09
N ARG A 19 -19.00 18.33 8.39
CA ARG A 19 -17.82 19.21 8.47
C ARG A 19 -16.83 18.74 9.54
N ALA A 20 -17.29 18.46 10.76
CA ALA A 20 -16.44 18.00 11.85
C ALA A 20 -15.77 16.65 11.52
N LEU A 21 -16.52 15.70 10.95
CA LEU A 21 -15.98 14.42 10.50
C LEU A 21 -14.98 14.57 9.35
N ALA A 22 -15.20 15.50 8.41
CA ALA A 22 -14.25 15.76 7.33
C ALA A 22 -12.94 16.37 7.85
N ARG A 23 -13.04 17.43 8.66
CA ARG A 23 -11.91 18.23 9.14
C ARG A 23 -11.02 17.48 10.16
N SER A 24 -11.61 16.64 11.01
CA SER A 24 -10.86 15.80 11.97
C SER A 24 -9.94 14.75 11.33
N ALA A 25 -10.05 14.51 10.01
CA ALA A 25 -9.20 13.55 9.31
C ALA A 25 -7.70 13.93 9.41
N GLY A 26 -7.39 15.22 9.28
CA GLY A 26 -6.00 15.72 9.29
C GLY A 26 -5.30 15.43 10.61
N ALA A 27 -5.94 15.78 11.72
CA ALA A 27 -5.42 15.57 13.06
C ALA A 27 -5.16 14.08 13.38
N ILE A 28 -6.11 13.19 13.06
CA ILE A 28 -5.94 11.74 13.27
C ILE A 28 -4.78 11.19 12.42
N ASP A 29 -4.71 11.57 11.13
CA ASP A 29 -3.63 11.13 10.25
C ASP A 29 -2.26 11.66 10.70
N LEU A 30 -2.18 12.87 11.26
CA LEU A 30 -0.94 13.41 11.83
C LEU A 30 -0.51 12.66 13.10
N ARG A 31 -1.43 12.37 14.03
CA ARG A 31 -1.13 11.54 15.22
C ARG A 31 -0.63 10.15 14.83
N LEU A 32 -1.32 9.51 13.88
CA LEU A 32 -0.90 8.20 13.35
C LEU A 32 0.47 8.28 12.65
N ALA A 33 0.74 9.37 11.93
CA ALA A 33 2.04 9.58 11.33
C ALA A 33 3.16 9.78 12.37
N ARG A 34 2.88 10.43 13.51
CA ARG A 34 3.83 10.56 14.63
C ARG A 34 4.18 9.19 15.22
N VAL A 35 3.18 8.34 15.48
CA VAL A 35 3.42 6.93 15.86
C VAL A 35 4.27 6.21 14.81
N CYS A 36 3.95 6.38 13.53
CA CYS A 36 4.69 5.75 12.45
C CYS A 36 6.15 6.23 12.38
N CYS A 37 6.44 7.51 12.64
CA CYS A 37 7.80 8.02 12.72
C CYS A 37 8.60 7.37 13.86
N PHE A 38 7.98 7.15 15.02
CA PHE A 38 8.59 6.38 16.11
C PHE A 38 8.88 4.95 15.68
N ILE A 39 7.89 4.25 15.10
CA ILE A 39 8.04 2.86 14.62
C ILE A 39 9.14 2.75 13.55
N GLN A 40 9.31 3.77 12.71
CA GLN A 40 10.35 3.80 11.67
C GLN A 40 11.77 3.70 12.24
N GLN A 41 11.98 4.15 13.47
CA GLN A 41 13.27 4.09 14.18
C GLN A 41 13.50 2.74 14.86
N GLN A 42 12.49 1.87 14.93
CA GLN A 42 12.55 0.58 15.61
C GLN A 42 12.98 -0.55 14.66
N ASP A 43 13.52 -1.64 15.21
CA ASP A 43 13.71 -2.88 14.45
C ASP A 43 12.39 -3.66 14.35
N LEU A 44 11.89 -3.79 13.11
CA LEU A 44 10.63 -4.49 12.83
C LEU A 44 10.83 -5.95 12.40
N ARG A 45 12.07 -6.41 12.31
CA ARG A 45 12.37 -7.82 12.01
C ARG A 45 11.78 -8.78 13.05
N PRO A 46 11.72 -8.46 14.35
CA PRO A 46 11.03 -9.29 15.34
C PRO A 46 9.53 -9.49 15.08
N LEU A 47 8.90 -8.59 14.31
CA LEU A 47 7.51 -8.67 13.86
C LEU A 47 7.37 -9.37 12.48
N GLY A 48 8.48 -9.81 11.89
CA GLY A 48 8.53 -10.43 10.57
C GLY A 48 8.49 -9.44 9.40
N TYR A 49 8.72 -8.14 9.61
CA TYR A 49 8.71 -7.16 8.52
C TYR A 49 10.11 -6.91 7.96
N SER A 50 10.26 -7.08 6.64
CA SER A 50 11.52 -6.81 5.91
C SER A 50 11.95 -5.34 5.92
N SER A 51 10.98 -4.44 6.12
CA SER A 51 11.17 -3.00 6.09
C SER A 51 9.94 -2.32 6.69
N PHE A 52 10.14 -1.08 7.14
CA PHE A 52 9.05 -0.20 7.55
C PHE A 52 8.01 0.02 6.44
N THR A 53 8.41 0.04 5.17
CA THR A 53 7.47 0.13 4.05
C THR A 53 6.52 -1.08 3.94
N ALA A 54 7.00 -2.28 4.26
CA ALA A 54 6.14 -3.48 4.29
C ALA A 54 5.12 -3.38 5.43
N PHE A 55 5.58 -2.98 6.63
CA PHE A 55 4.72 -2.72 7.78
C PHE A 55 3.62 -1.70 7.47
N ILE A 56 3.98 -0.54 6.91
CA ILE A 56 3.02 0.54 6.57
C ILE A 56 1.94 0.07 5.57
N ARG A 57 2.26 -0.84 4.65
CA ARG A 57 1.31 -1.35 3.68
C ARG A 57 0.36 -2.37 4.28
N GLU A 58 0.88 -3.31 5.05
CA GLU A 58 0.10 -4.44 5.56
C GLU A 58 -0.71 -4.04 6.80
N GLU A 59 -0.08 -3.35 7.74
CA GLU A 59 -0.70 -3.00 9.02
C GLU A 59 -1.40 -1.65 8.93
N ILE A 60 -0.74 -0.59 8.44
CA ILE A 60 -1.32 0.76 8.41
C ILE A 60 -2.21 1.02 7.18
N CYS A 61 -2.13 0.15 6.16
CA CYS A 61 -2.90 0.30 4.92
C CYS A 61 -2.67 1.64 4.18
N TRP A 62 -1.48 2.24 4.36
CA TRP A 62 -1.09 3.51 3.72
C TRP A 62 -0.26 3.28 2.46
N ASP A 63 -0.38 4.22 1.52
CA ASP A 63 0.59 4.30 0.43
C ASP A 63 1.94 4.84 0.99
N PRO A 64 3.08 4.20 0.69
CA PRO A 64 4.37 4.66 1.22
C PRO A 64 4.79 6.06 0.77
N SER A 65 4.26 6.58 -0.35
CA SER A 65 4.50 7.98 -0.74
C SER A 65 3.74 8.94 0.16
N TRP A 66 2.50 8.60 0.53
CA TRP A 66 1.70 9.36 1.48
C TRP A 66 2.35 9.42 2.86
N GLN A 67 2.78 8.27 3.39
CA GLN A 67 3.50 8.20 4.66
C GLN A 67 4.78 9.05 4.64
N ARG A 68 5.57 9.01 3.56
CA ARG A 68 6.79 9.84 3.45
C ARG A 68 6.50 11.33 3.42
N ARG A 69 5.42 11.76 2.77
CA ARG A 69 4.99 13.18 2.79
C ARG A 69 4.61 13.59 4.21
N LEU A 70 3.85 12.76 4.93
CA LEU A 70 3.49 12.99 6.32
C LEU A 70 4.71 13.09 7.23
N ALA A 71 5.64 12.14 7.12
CA ALA A 71 6.88 12.17 7.89
C ALA A 71 7.71 13.42 7.62
N ARG A 72 7.77 13.86 6.35
CA ARG A 72 8.46 15.12 5.98
C ARG A 72 7.81 16.33 6.61
N LEU A 73 6.48 16.42 6.59
CA LEU A 73 5.76 17.50 7.27
C LEU A 73 6.07 17.47 8.77
N LEU A 74 5.96 16.31 9.41
CA LEU A 74 6.24 16.16 10.84
C LEU A 74 7.69 16.48 11.23
N ARG A 75 8.67 16.28 10.35
CA ARG A 75 10.08 16.59 10.61
C ARG A 75 10.48 18.03 10.26
N SER A 76 9.62 18.77 9.58
CA SER A 76 9.87 20.18 9.26
C SER A 76 9.53 21.09 10.45
N ASP A 77 10.10 22.30 10.49
CA ASP A 77 9.83 23.30 11.54
C ASP A 77 8.53 24.09 11.29
N LEU A 78 7.61 23.50 10.52
CA LEU A 78 6.35 24.11 10.12
C LEU A 78 5.25 23.94 11.18
N HIS A 79 5.51 24.40 12.41
CA HIS A 79 4.64 24.23 13.57
C HIS A 79 3.25 24.89 13.39
N LEU A 80 3.18 26.10 12.83
CA LEU A 80 1.90 26.78 12.59
C LEU A 80 1.07 26.06 11.52
N VAL A 81 1.71 25.52 10.49
CA VAL A 81 1.02 24.73 9.46
C VAL A 81 0.46 23.43 10.06
N LYS A 82 1.23 22.74 10.92
CA LYS A 82 0.75 21.54 11.62
C LYS A 82 -0.44 21.86 12.53
N ALA A 83 -0.36 22.94 13.31
CA ALA A 83 -1.45 23.41 14.16
C ALA A 83 -2.71 23.73 13.33
N ALA A 84 -2.57 24.46 12.21
CA ALA A 84 -3.69 24.77 11.32
C ALA A 84 -4.35 23.52 10.71
N VAL A 85 -3.60 22.44 10.45
CA VAL A 85 -4.18 21.15 10.02
C VAL A 85 -4.95 20.48 11.16
N VAL A 86 -4.40 20.52 12.37
CA VAL A 86 -5.01 19.94 13.57
C VAL A 86 -6.36 20.63 13.86
N GLU A 87 -6.42 21.95 13.76
CA GLU A 87 -7.65 22.75 13.89
C GLU A 87 -8.61 22.62 12.68
N GLY A 88 -8.20 21.95 11.61
CA GLY A 88 -8.99 21.83 10.38
C GLY A 88 -9.17 23.14 9.62
N VAL A 89 -8.25 24.09 9.80
CA VAL A 89 -8.16 25.38 9.09
C VAL A 89 -7.48 25.19 7.73
N VAL A 90 -6.47 24.31 7.65
CA VAL A 90 -5.76 24.00 6.41
C VAL A 90 -5.92 22.51 6.06
N PRO A 91 -6.24 22.15 4.79
CA PRO A 91 -6.22 20.76 4.35
C PRO A 91 -4.87 20.11 4.59
N LEU A 92 -4.88 18.90 5.15
CA LEU A 92 -3.67 18.09 5.24
C LEU A 92 -2.99 17.93 3.87
N THR A 93 -3.74 17.76 2.78
CA THR A 93 -3.15 17.62 1.44
C THR A 93 -2.35 18.84 0.99
N ARG A 94 -2.75 20.06 1.40
CA ARG A 94 -2.03 21.31 1.11
C ARG A 94 -0.80 21.46 2.01
N ALA A 95 -0.97 21.19 3.30
CA ALA A 95 0.13 21.21 4.27
C ALA A 95 1.26 20.24 3.90
N LEU A 96 0.96 19.12 3.26
CA LEU A 96 1.97 18.15 2.80
C LEU A 96 2.86 18.64 1.65
N ASP A 97 2.53 19.76 0.99
CA ASP A 97 3.34 20.39 -0.05
C ASP A 97 4.21 21.53 0.48
N ALA A 98 3.96 22.01 1.70
CA ALA A 98 4.71 23.07 2.35
C ALA A 98 6.20 22.76 2.63
N PRO A 99 6.60 21.56 3.08
CA PRO A 99 8.00 21.30 3.45
C PRO A 99 8.98 21.48 2.28
N GLY A 100 9.95 22.38 2.46
CA GLY A 100 10.95 22.76 1.46
C GLY A 100 10.50 23.84 0.47
N ARG A 101 9.26 24.33 0.58
CA ARG A 101 8.74 25.47 -0.20
C ARG A 101 8.53 26.73 0.61
N ILE A 102 8.38 26.60 1.93
CA ILE A 102 8.00 27.68 2.83
C ILE A 102 9.06 27.81 3.91
N HIS A 103 9.54 29.03 4.14
CA HIS A 103 10.41 29.32 5.28
C HIS A 103 9.61 29.30 6.59
N PRO A 104 10.18 28.86 7.73
CA PRO A 104 9.46 28.88 9.02
C PRO A 104 8.80 30.22 9.38
N ASP A 105 9.39 31.34 8.99
CA ASP A 105 8.85 32.69 9.26
C ASP A 105 7.68 33.09 8.35
N GLU A 106 7.46 32.39 7.23
CA GLU A 106 6.43 32.70 6.23
C GLU A 106 5.13 31.92 6.44
N GLN A 107 5.09 31.01 7.43
CA GLN A 107 3.97 30.10 7.63
C GLN A 107 2.62 30.79 7.79
N ARG A 108 2.58 31.91 8.53
CA ARG A 108 1.34 32.68 8.74
C ARG A 108 0.81 33.24 7.42
N ALA A 109 1.66 33.93 6.67
CA ALA A 109 1.30 34.50 5.37
C ALA A 109 0.84 33.41 4.39
N TRP A 110 1.49 32.24 4.41
CA TRP A 110 1.05 31.10 3.60
C TRP A 110 -0.32 30.54 4.03
N ILE A 111 -0.58 30.40 5.33
CA ILE A 111 -1.89 29.97 5.84
C ILE A 111 -2.97 30.95 5.40
N GLU A 112 -2.73 32.25 5.54
CA GLU A 112 -3.64 33.31 5.10
C GLU A 112 -3.90 33.23 3.58
N ALA A 113 -2.86 32.98 2.78
CA ALA A 113 -3.01 32.78 1.33
C ALA A 113 -3.86 31.54 0.98
N VAL A 114 -3.64 30.42 1.67
CA VAL A 114 -4.45 29.20 1.51
C VAL A 114 -5.91 29.48 1.85
N LEU A 115 -6.17 30.23 2.93
CA LEU A 115 -7.52 30.62 3.36
C LEU A 115 -8.19 31.61 2.39
N ALA A 116 -7.41 32.49 1.78
CA ALA A 116 -7.86 33.38 0.72
C ALA A 116 -8.15 32.64 -0.61
N GLY A 117 -7.89 31.33 -0.68
CA GLY A 117 -8.10 30.52 -1.88
C GLY A 117 -7.05 30.77 -2.96
N ALA A 118 -5.87 31.30 -2.61
CA ALA A 118 -4.75 31.39 -3.54
C ALA A 118 -4.36 29.96 -3.97
N GLY A 119 -4.82 29.57 -5.17
CA GLY A 119 -4.56 28.25 -5.73
C GLY A 119 -3.09 28.04 -6.03
N ASP A 120 -2.61 26.80 -5.91
CA ASP A 120 -1.30 26.36 -6.44
C ASP A 120 -1.33 26.28 -7.99
N ASP A 121 -2.21 27.03 -8.67
CA ASP A 121 -2.41 27.00 -10.13
C ASP A 121 -1.20 27.56 -10.91
N ALA A 122 -0.07 27.78 -10.24
CA ALA A 122 1.19 28.21 -10.81
C ALA A 122 2.11 27.05 -11.24
N ASP A 123 1.66 25.78 -11.20
CA ASP A 123 2.23 24.81 -12.15
C ASP A 123 1.63 25.18 -13.52
N PRO A 124 2.38 25.84 -14.42
CA PRO A 124 1.85 26.16 -15.73
C PRO A 124 1.32 24.86 -16.34
N PRO A 125 0.14 24.87 -16.98
CA PRO A 125 -0.33 23.69 -17.69
C PRO A 125 0.80 23.31 -18.62
N ALA A 126 1.46 22.19 -18.33
CA ALA A 126 2.47 21.67 -19.25
C ALA A 126 1.75 21.56 -20.59
N ASP A 127 2.21 22.33 -21.58
CA ASP A 127 1.69 22.26 -22.94
C ASP A 127 2.01 20.85 -23.43
N LEU A 128 1.06 19.93 -23.20
CA LEU A 128 1.26 18.49 -23.39
C LEU A 128 0.95 18.08 -24.83
N GLY A 129 0.78 19.05 -25.74
CA GLY A 129 0.33 18.79 -27.10
C GLY A 129 -1.03 18.11 -27.14
N THR A 130 -1.45 17.69 -28.33
CA THR A 130 -2.66 16.87 -28.47
C THR A 130 -2.33 15.45 -28.01
N PRO A 131 -2.99 14.90 -26.97
CA PRO A 131 -2.60 13.61 -26.43
C PRO A 131 -2.95 12.46 -27.40
N ASP A 132 -2.00 11.56 -27.62
CA ASP A 132 -2.18 10.37 -28.45
C ASP A 132 -3.07 9.33 -27.78
N ARG A 133 -3.97 8.72 -28.55
CA ARG A 133 -4.85 7.65 -28.09
C ARG A 133 -4.44 6.30 -28.70
N LEU A 134 -3.63 5.55 -27.98
CA LEU A 134 -3.05 4.28 -28.44
C LEU A 134 -3.94 3.08 -28.10
N THR A 135 -4.00 2.08 -28.98
CA THR A 135 -4.71 0.80 -28.72
C THR A 135 -3.84 -0.40 -29.11
N GLY A 136 -4.32 -1.62 -28.86
CA GLY A 136 -3.69 -2.85 -29.36
C GLY A 136 -2.21 -3.01 -29.00
N LYS A 137 -1.39 -3.31 -30.02
CA LYS A 137 0.06 -3.52 -29.88
C LYS A 137 0.79 -2.27 -29.37
N ASP A 138 0.40 -1.07 -29.80
CA ASP A 138 1.08 0.16 -29.41
C ASP A 138 0.89 0.49 -27.93
N ALA A 139 -0.34 0.34 -27.43
CA ALA A 139 -0.60 0.44 -26.00
C ALA A 139 0.19 -0.61 -25.19
N ALA A 140 0.35 -1.83 -25.72
CA ALA A 140 1.15 -2.87 -25.07
C ALA A 140 2.65 -2.53 -25.06
N THR A 141 3.17 -1.96 -26.15
CA THR A 141 4.54 -1.45 -26.29
C THR A 141 4.83 -0.37 -25.24
N VAL A 142 3.99 0.66 -25.14
CA VAL A 142 4.18 1.72 -24.13
C VAL A 142 4.10 1.16 -22.71
N ARG A 143 3.16 0.25 -22.41
CA ARG A 143 3.09 -0.39 -21.08
C ARG A 143 4.37 -1.18 -20.76
N ARG A 144 4.94 -1.90 -21.73
CA ARG A 144 6.21 -2.63 -21.58
C ARG A 144 7.37 -1.67 -21.35
N ALA A 145 7.45 -0.59 -22.12
CA ALA A 145 8.47 0.44 -21.97
C ALA A 145 8.36 1.13 -20.59
N ARG A 146 7.17 1.56 -20.15
CA ARG A 146 6.94 2.09 -18.79
C ARG A 146 7.40 1.14 -17.69
N ARG A 147 7.14 -0.17 -17.83
CA ARG A 147 7.63 -1.19 -16.87
C ARG A 147 9.15 -1.21 -16.82
N ARG A 148 9.81 -1.17 -17.99
CA ARG A 148 11.27 -1.12 -18.11
C ARG A 148 11.85 0.18 -17.54
N THR A 149 11.23 1.32 -17.81
CA THR A 149 11.62 2.62 -17.24
C THR A 149 11.57 2.60 -15.73
N ARG A 150 10.51 2.07 -15.10
CA ARG A 150 10.46 1.94 -13.63
C ARG A 150 11.55 1.05 -13.07
N LEU A 151 11.86 -0.03 -13.79
CA LEU A 151 12.90 -0.97 -13.41
C LEU A 151 14.28 -0.28 -13.42
N LEU A 152 14.55 0.53 -14.44
CA LEU A 152 15.76 1.36 -14.56
C LEU A 152 15.82 2.52 -13.56
N LEU A 153 14.68 3.13 -13.23
CA LEU A 153 14.62 4.18 -12.21
C LEU A 153 14.77 3.62 -10.78
N GLY A 154 14.76 2.29 -10.59
CA GLY A 154 14.86 1.64 -9.28
C GLY A 154 13.70 1.94 -8.32
N ARG A 155 12.63 2.61 -8.78
CA ARG A 155 11.51 3.06 -7.94
C ARG A 155 10.18 3.01 -8.68
N ARG A 156 9.08 2.88 -7.93
CA ARG A 156 7.72 2.97 -8.50
C ARG A 156 7.42 4.44 -8.80
N VAL A 157 7.22 4.76 -10.07
CA VAL A 157 6.76 6.09 -10.52
C VAL A 157 5.41 6.01 -11.25
N PRO A 158 4.57 7.07 -11.21
CA PRO A 158 3.37 7.18 -12.03
C PRO A 158 3.66 7.02 -13.53
N ASP A 159 2.65 6.65 -14.32
CA ASP A 159 2.76 6.51 -15.78
C ASP A 159 3.31 7.79 -16.44
N ARG A 160 2.79 8.97 -16.08
CA ARG A 160 3.25 10.26 -16.61
C ARG A 160 4.75 10.50 -16.38
N VAL A 161 5.27 10.17 -15.21
CA VAL A 161 6.70 10.36 -14.89
C VAL A 161 7.56 9.38 -15.69
N ALA A 162 7.09 8.13 -15.88
CA ALA A 162 7.77 7.19 -16.76
C ALA A 162 7.78 7.67 -18.22
N ASP A 163 6.66 8.25 -18.70
CA ASP A 163 6.57 8.82 -20.05
C ASP A 163 7.52 9.99 -20.25
N GLN A 164 7.52 10.96 -19.32
CA GLN A 164 8.43 12.10 -19.34
C GLN A 164 9.89 11.64 -19.36
N GLN A 165 10.24 10.62 -18.58
CA GLN A 165 11.59 10.07 -18.59
C GLN A 165 11.95 9.39 -19.92
N MET A 166 11.03 8.63 -20.52
CA MET A 166 11.23 8.01 -21.83
C MET A 166 11.43 9.07 -22.91
N LEU A 167 10.60 10.12 -22.92
CA LEU A 167 10.72 11.25 -23.83
C LEU A 167 12.06 11.95 -23.66
N ALA A 168 12.50 12.19 -22.43
CA ALA A 168 13.78 12.82 -22.14
C ALA A 168 14.96 12.01 -22.70
N TRP A 169 14.99 10.69 -22.48
CA TRP A 169 16.02 9.81 -23.05
C TRP A 169 15.96 9.75 -24.58
N HIS A 170 14.76 9.69 -25.15
CA HIS A 170 14.56 9.66 -26.60
C HIS A 170 15.01 10.95 -27.28
N ALA A 171 14.71 12.11 -26.70
CA ALA A 171 15.15 13.42 -27.20
C ALA A 171 16.68 13.55 -27.24
N GLN A 172 17.36 12.97 -26.24
CA GLN A 172 18.82 12.93 -26.18
C GLN A 172 19.43 11.82 -27.04
N ARG A 173 18.61 10.91 -27.58
CA ARG A 173 19.03 9.68 -28.28
C ARG A 173 20.07 8.87 -27.50
N ALA A 174 20.04 8.97 -26.17
CA ALA A 174 21.03 8.37 -25.29
C ALA A 174 20.38 7.92 -23.98
N LEU A 175 20.87 6.80 -23.46
CA LEU A 175 20.64 6.39 -22.08
C LEU A 175 21.87 6.82 -21.26
N PRO A 176 21.71 7.28 -20.00
CA PRO A 176 22.85 7.53 -19.13
C PRO A 176 23.74 6.28 -19.07
N ALA A 177 25.06 6.44 -19.24
CA ALA A 177 26.00 5.33 -19.28
C ALA A 177 26.01 4.53 -17.97
N ASP A 178 25.73 5.19 -16.86
CA ASP A 178 25.63 4.66 -15.50
C ASP A 178 24.20 4.28 -15.09
N LEU A 179 23.22 4.28 -16.01
CA LEU A 179 21.80 4.05 -15.69
C LEU A 179 21.57 2.74 -14.96
N LEU A 180 22.28 1.66 -15.36
CA LEU A 180 22.17 0.36 -14.69
C LEU A 180 22.80 0.38 -13.29
N ASP A 181 23.87 1.14 -13.10
CA ASP A 181 24.53 1.27 -11.80
C ASP A 181 23.67 2.12 -10.86
N GLN A 182 23.07 3.21 -11.35
CA GLN A 182 22.06 3.99 -10.63
C GLN A 182 20.86 3.13 -10.24
N ALA A 183 20.36 2.30 -11.15
CA ALA A 183 19.25 1.38 -10.88
C ALA A 183 19.59 0.32 -9.81
N ARG A 184 20.87 -0.02 -9.70
CA ARG A 184 21.41 -0.99 -8.75
C ARG A 184 21.85 -0.37 -7.43
N ALA A 185 22.08 0.94 -7.40
CA ALA A 185 22.46 1.67 -6.21
C ALA A 185 21.42 1.49 -5.09
N ALA A 186 21.91 1.48 -3.85
CA ALA A 186 21.03 1.55 -2.71
C ALA A 186 20.29 2.90 -2.73
N PRO A 187 18.95 2.93 -2.49
CA PRO A 187 18.31 4.20 -2.24
C PRO A 187 18.96 4.85 -1.02
N PRO A 188 19.00 6.19 -0.96
CA PRO A 188 19.48 6.87 0.23
C PRO A 188 18.72 6.35 1.46
N PRO A 189 19.40 6.21 2.62
CA PRO A 189 18.71 5.83 3.84
C PRO A 189 17.57 6.82 4.10
N PRO A 190 16.44 6.37 4.65
CA PRO A 190 15.40 7.30 5.04
C PRO A 190 15.97 8.30 6.04
N ASP A 191 15.54 9.55 5.96
CA ASP A 191 15.73 10.48 7.06
C ASP A 191 15.05 9.90 8.31
N LEU A 192 15.81 9.80 9.41
CA LEU A 192 15.36 9.28 10.71
C LEU A 192 15.31 10.38 11.77
N SER A 193 15.43 11.66 11.35
CA SER A 193 15.25 12.80 12.25
C SER A 193 13.96 12.65 13.07
N PRO A 194 14.00 13.03 14.35
CA PRO A 194 12.83 12.93 15.21
C PRO A 194 11.69 13.75 14.60
N ALA A 195 10.48 13.21 14.68
CA ALA A 195 9.29 13.99 14.32
C ALA A 195 9.13 15.11 15.36
N SER A 196 9.02 16.35 14.91
CA SER A 196 8.68 17.47 15.77
C SER A 196 7.16 17.66 15.77
N TRP A 197 6.57 17.73 16.95
CA TRP A 197 5.19 18.15 17.11
C TRP A 197 5.19 19.61 17.57
N PRO A 198 4.21 20.44 17.18
CA PRO A 198 4.07 21.73 17.85
C PRO A 198 3.92 21.48 19.35
N ASP A 199 4.78 22.10 20.17
CA ASP A 199 4.46 22.25 21.57
C ASP A 199 3.11 22.97 21.65
N PRO A 200 2.19 22.54 22.54
CA PRO A 200 0.94 23.26 22.72
C PRO A 200 1.30 24.72 23.03
N LEU A 201 0.81 25.67 22.23
CA LEU A 201 0.98 27.08 22.58
C LEU A 201 0.35 27.28 23.97
N PRO A 202 0.89 28.16 24.84
CA PRO A 202 0.40 28.35 26.20
C PRO A 202 -1.11 28.59 26.31
N ASP A 203 -1.71 29.11 25.24
CA ASP A 203 -3.14 29.46 25.15
C ASP A 203 -3.93 28.59 24.14
N GLN A 204 -3.34 27.55 23.55
CA GLN A 204 -4.03 26.72 22.56
C GLN A 204 -4.96 25.71 23.23
N VAL A 205 -6.19 25.66 22.73
CA VAL A 205 -7.16 24.58 23.01
C VAL A 205 -6.49 23.24 22.71
N ASP A 206 -6.72 22.27 23.60
CA ASP A 206 -6.31 20.88 23.40
C ASP A 206 -6.57 20.45 21.95
N ASP A 207 -5.59 19.79 21.32
CA ASP A 207 -5.74 19.14 20.01
C ASP A 207 -7.17 18.58 19.90
N PRO A 208 -7.99 18.94 18.89
CA PRO A 208 -9.41 18.56 18.83
C PRO A 208 -9.61 17.04 18.84
N THR A 209 -8.57 16.26 18.54
CA THR A 209 -8.60 14.81 18.71
C THR A 209 -8.38 14.33 20.14
N THR A 210 -7.92 15.17 21.06
CA THR A 210 -7.85 14.91 22.51
C THR A 210 -9.21 14.56 23.09
N LEU A 211 -10.29 15.20 22.64
CA LEU A 211 -11.65 14.83 23.04
C LEU A 211 -12.02 13.39 22.62
N LEU A 212 -11.48 12.92 21.49
CA LEU A 212 -11.79 11.59 20.94
C LEU A 212 -10.80 10.50 21.39
N LEU A 213 -9.53 10.86 21.59
CA LEU A 213 -8.40 9.95 21.70
C LEU A 213 -7.58 10.17 22.98
N GLY A 214 -7.97 11.12 23.83
CA GLY A 214 -7.22 11.52 25.01
C GLY A 214 -5.99 12.38 24.67
N PRO A 215 -5.33 12.93 25.71
CA PRO A 215 -4.11 13.71 25.54
C PRO A 215 -3.03 12.87 24.86
N TRP A 216 -2.22 13.52 24.03
CA TRP A 216 -1.12 12.83 23.39
C TRP A 216 -0.04 12.45 24.42
N THR A 217 0.43 11.21 24.32
CA THR A 217 1.65 10.74 24.97
C THR A 217 2.54 10.11 23.91
N ASP A 218 3.86 10.22 24.01
CA ASP A 218 4.80 9.52 23.12
C ASP A 218 4.93 8.04 23.56
N PRO A 219 5.02 7.09 22.63
CA PRO A 219 5.14 5.68 22.99
C PRO A 219 6.55 5.41 23.53
N ALA A 220 6.66 4.66 24.63
CA ALA A 220 7.97 4.30 25.18
C ALA A 220 8.55 3.06 24.51
N THR A 221 7.69 2.19 23.98
CA THR A 221 8.08 0.90 23.39
C THR A 221 7.42 0.68 22.02
N LEU A 222 7.98 -0.25 21.24
CA LEU A 222 7.38 -0.67 19.98
C LEU A 222 5.97 -1.26 20.19
N HIS A 223 5.75 -2.01 21.28
CA HIS A 223 4.43 -2.59 21.57
C HIS A 223 3.37 -1.52 21.83
N GLU A 224 3.68 -0.54 22.69
CA GLU A 224 2.79 0.61 22.93
C GLU A 224 2.51 1.41 21.64
N ALA A 225 3.51 1.57 20.78
CA ALA A 225 3.33 2.24 19.50
C ALA A 225 2.36 1.47 18.60
N LEU A 226 2.41 0.14 18.57
CA LEU A 226 1.49 -0.70 17.79
C LEU A 226 0.06 -0.64 18.34
N ASP A 227 -0.12 -0.65 19.66
CA ASP A 227 -1.44 -0.52 20.28
C ASP A 227 -2.06 0.84 19.95
N ARG A 228 -1.27 1.91 20.05
CA ARG A 228 -1.71 3.26 19.68
C ARG A 228 -2.04 3.37 18.19
N ALA A 229 -1.22 2.79 17.31
CA ALA A 229 -1.52 2.75 15.89
C ALA A 229 -2.86 2.05 15.63
N THR A 230 -3.15 0.94 16.33
CA THR A 230 -4.40 0.19 16.22
C THR A 230 -5.61 1.04 16.64
N VAL A 231 -5.53 1.73 17.78
CA VAL A 231 -6.60 2.63 18.26
C VAL A 231 -6.84 3.79 17.27
N LEU A 232 -5.77 4.42 16.79
CA LEU A 232 -5.83 5.52 15.82
C LEU A 232 -6.44 5.08 14.49
N MET A 233 -6.06 3.90 14.00
CA MET A 233 -6.64 3.31 12.80
C MET A 233 -8.13 3.01 12.97
N ALA A 234 -8.53 2.43 14.10
CA ALA A 234 -9.93 2.15 14.39
C ALA A 234 -10.76 3.45 14.44
N ALA A 235 -10.25 4.51 15.07
CA ALA A 235 -10.90 5.81 15.10
C ALA A 235 -11.01 6.43 13.70
N ARG A 236 -9.91 6.37 12.92
CA ARG A 236 -9.87 6.83 11.53
C ARG A 236 -10.91 6.13 10.66
N ASP A 237 -11.03 4.81 10.78
CA ASP A 237 -11.96 3.99 10.01
C ASP A 237 -13.41 4.24 10.42
N LYS A 238 -13.72 4.29 11.72
CA LYS A 238 -15.05 4.66 12.23
C LYS A 238 -15.50 6.03 11.70
N ARG A 239 -14.64 7.05 11.79
CA ARG A 239 -14.90 8.39 11.26
C ARG A 239 -15.19 8.35 9.75
N ARG A 240 -14.35 7.65 8.99
CA ARG A 240 -14.51 7.50 7.53
C ARG A 240 -15.86 6.88 7.18
N VAL A 241 -16.27 5.84 7.90
CA VAL A 241 -17.54 5.12 7.69
C VAL A 241 -18.74 6.01 8.00
N ALA A 242 -18.69 6.72 9.12
CA ALA A 242 -19.73 7.68 9.49
C ALA A 242 -19.89 8.76 8.40
N LEU A 243 -18.78 9.36 7.95
CA LEU A 243 -18.80 10.34 6.88
C LEU A 243 -19.32 9.74 5.56
N ALA A 244 -18.88 8.53 5.20
CA ALA A 244 -19.34 7.85 3.99
C ALA A 244 -20.86 7.64 3.99
N ARG A 245 -21.44 7.19 5.11
CA ARG A 245 -22.90 7.02 5.27
C ARG A 245 -23.62 8.38 5.17
N LEU A 246 -23.14 9.41 5.85
CA LEU A 246 -23.71 10.76 5.76
C LEU A 246 -23.68 11.33 4.34
N LEU A 247 -22.59 11.14 3.59
CA LEU A 247 -22.50 11.62 2.21
C LEU A 247 -23.51 10.92 1.28
N VAL A 248 -23.92 9.68 1.58
CA VAL A 248 -25.01 9.02 0.87
C VAL A 248 -26.33 9.73 1.17
N ASP A 249 -26.65 9.92 2.45
CA ASP A 249 -27.91 10.56 2.87
C ASP A 249 -28.03 12.00 2.36
N ILE A 250 -26.97 12.80 2.52
CA ILE A 250 -26.90 14.21 2.09
C ILE A 250 -27.14 14.31 0.58
N HIS A 251 -26.46 13.46 -0.20
CA HIS A 251 -26.61 13.49 -1.64
C HIS A 251 -27.98 12.96 -2.08
N ASP A 252 -28.43 11.81 -1.55
CA ASP A 252 -29.66 11.17 -2.03
C ASP A 252 -30.89 12.03 -1.68
N ARG A 253 -30.86 12.75 -0.55
CA ARG A 253 -31.93 13.66 -0.12
C ARG A 253 -31.74 15.12 -0.56
N TRP A 254 -30.73 15.40 -1.37
CA TRP A 254 -30.39 16.75 -1.86
C TRP A 254 -30.27 17.82 -0.77
N MET A 255 -29.75 17.47 0.42
CA MET A 255 -29.69 18.40 1.56
C MET A 255 -28.85 19.65 1.27
N TYR A 256 -27.88 19.54 0.35
CA TYR A 256 -27.02 20.65 -0.05
C TYR A 256 -27.75 21.81 -0.74
N LEU A 257 -28.91 21.55 -1.37
CA LEU A 257 -29.76 22.60 -1.93
C LEU A 257 -30.30 23.51 -0.82
N GLY A 258 -30.70 22.92 0.32
CA GLY A 258 -31.16 23.66 1.50
C GLY A 258 -30.07 24.49 2.19
N TRP A 259 -28.80 24.23 1.87
CA TRP A 259 -27.65 25.01 2.34
C TRP A 259 -27.20 26.10 1.36
N GLY A 260 -27.91 26.28 0.25
CA GLY A 260 -27.62 27.29 -0.76
C GLY A 260 -26.58 26.88 -1.80
N PHE A 261 -26.30 25.58 -1.97
CA PHE A 261 -25.41 25.09 -3.03
C PHE A 261 -26.21 24.46 -4.16
N ASP A 262 -25.94 24.84 -5.40
CA ASP A 262 -26.62 24.27 -6.57
C ASP A 262 -26.23 22.82 -6.85
N ARG A 263 -25.00 22.43 -6.47
CA ARG A 263 -24.47 21.09 -6.71
C ARG A 263 -23.78 20.55 -5.48
N PHE A 264 -23.88 19.23 -5.30
CA PHE A 264 -23.15 18.48 -4.28
C PHE A 264 -21.64 18.76 -4.35
N ASP A 265 -21.09 18.86 -5.56
CA ASP A 265 -19.67 19.12 -5.79
C ASP A 265 -19.23 20.48 -5.25
N ASP A 266 -20.07 21.50 -5.34
CA ASP A 266 -19.77 22.85 -4.85
C ASP A 266 -19.81 22.87 -3.33
N TRP A 267 -20.81 22.23 -2.72
CA TRP A 267 -20.84 22.04 -1.26
C TRP A 267 -19.60 21.30 -0.76
N VAL A 268 -19.21 20.19 -1.39
CA VAL A 268 -18.04 19.40 -0.99
C VAL A 268 -16.76 20.25 -1.01
N ARG A 269 -16.54 21.07 -2.04
CA ARG A 269 -15.35 21.93 -2.14
C ARG A 269 -15.35 23.01 -1.07
N ASN A 270 -16.48 23.69 -0.88
CA ASN A 270 -16.57 24.85 0.00
C ASN A 270 -16.63 24.47 1.49
N ASP A 271 -17.40 23.43 1.83
CA ASP A 271 -17.69 23.13 3.24
C ASP A 271 -16.79 22.06 3.83
N LEU A 272 -16.52 21.01 3.05
CA LEU A 272 -15.80 19.84 3.55
C LEU A 272 -14.31 19.88 3.25
N ASP A 273 -13.88 20.85 2.44
CA ASP A 273 -12.49 21.10 2.09
C ASP A 273 -11.78 19.82 1.60
N MET A 274 -12.48 19.07 0.75
CA MET A 274 -12.00 17.83 0.17
C MET A 274 -12.23 17.81 -1.34
N SER A 275 -11.38 17.07 -2.06
CA SER A 275 -11.62 16.89 -3.49
C SER A 275 -12.96 16.18 -3.74
N VAL A 276 -13.70 16.66 -4.73
CA VAL A 276 -14.95 16.05 -5.23
C VAL A 276 -14.75 14.56 -5.50
N ARG A 277 -13.66 14.19 -6.17
CA ARG A 277 -13.29 12.79 -6.44
C ARG A 277 -13.19 11.95 -5.15
N HIS A 278 -12.66 12.51 -4.07
CA HIS A 278 -12.60 11.82 -2.79
C HIS A 278 -13.97 11.65 -2.15
N ALA A 279 -14.81 12.69 -2.16
CA ALA A 279 -16.18 12.62 -1.63
C ALA A 279 -17.02 11.57 -2.36
N TRP A 280 -16.99 11.56 -3.70
CA TRP A 280 -17.67 10.53 -4.50
C TRP A 280 -17.18 9.12 -4.21
N ARG A 281 -15.88 8.96 -3.95
CA ARG A 281 -15.31 7.66 -3.53
C ARG A 281 -15.83 7.24 -2.15
N LEU A 282 -15.89 8.14 -1.17
CA LEU A 282 -16.45 7.86 0.15
C LEU A 282 -17.94 7.52 0.06
N ARG A 283 -18.70 8.27 -0.72
CA ARG A 283 -20.11 8.00 -0.97
C ARG A 283 -20.33 6.63 -1.63
N ALA A 284 -19.49 6.24 -2.58
CA ALA A 284 -19.54 4.89 -3.16
C ALA A 284 -19.29 3.79 -2.12
N GLU A 285 -18.37 4.02 -1.18
CA GLU A 285 -18.14 3.11 -0.04
C GLU A 285 -19.38 3.06 0.89
N GLY A 286 -19.98 4.22 1.19
CA GLY A 286 -21.22 4.31 1.96
C GLY A 286 -22.38 3.54 1.33
N ARG A 287 -22.56 3.67 0.01
CA ARG A 287 -23.56 2.92 -0.77
C ARG A 287 -23.30 1.42 -0.72
N ALA A 288 -22.05 1.01 -0.84
CA ALA A 288 -21.68 -0.41 -0.75
C ALA A 288 -22.05 -1.00 0.62
N MET A 289 -21.78 -0.28 1.72
CA MET A 289 -22.15 -0.72 3.06
C MET A 289 -23.66 -0.75 3.27
N ALA A 290 -24.41 0.24 2.74
CA ALA A 290 -25.87 0.24 2.81
C ALA A 290 -26.49 -0.94 2.04
N GLY A 291 -25.92 -1.31 0.90
CA GLY A 291 -26.37 -2.47 0.11
C GLY A 291 -25.91 -3.82 0.65
N LEU A 292 -24.94 -3.86 1.58
CA LEU A 292 -24.36 -5.08 2.14
C LEU A 292 -24.27 -4.98 3.68
N PRO A 293 -25.37 -5.21 4.43
CA PRO A 293 -25.39 -5.05 5.88
C PRO A 293 -24.34 -5.89 6.63
N THR A 294 -24.01 -7.09 6.12
CA THR A 294 -22.94 -7.93 6.68
C THR A 294 -21.57 -7.25 6.58
N LEU A 295 -21.29 -6.52 5.49
CA LEU A 295 -20.06 -5.76 5.33
C LEU A 295 -20.01 -4.59 6.30
N ALA A 296 -21.13 -3.87 6.46
CA ALA A 296 -21.25 -2.79 7.42
C ALA A 296 -20.94 -3.27 8.85
N ARG A 297 -21.52 -4.41 9.26
CA ARG A 297 -21.25 -5.02 10.57
C ARG A 297 -19.77 -5.41 10.74
N ALA A 298 -19.16 -6.01 9.71
CA ALA A 298 -17.75 -6.36 9.76
C ALA A 298 -16.85 -5.13 9.96
N VAL A 299 -17.17 -4.01 9.31
CA VAL A 299 -16.46 -2.74 9.50
C VAL A 299 -16.68 -2.17 10.90
N ASP A 300 -17.91 -2.21 11.41
CA ASP A 300 -18.21 -1.79 12.78
C ASP A 300 -17.48 -2.66 13.83
N GLN A 301 -17.15 -3.91 13.49
CA GLN A 301 -16.33 -4.86 14.26
C GLN A 301 -14.82 -4.70 14.04
N GLY A 302 -14.37 -3.73 13.24
CA GLY A 302 -12.95 -3.41 13.06
C GLY A 302 -12.32 -3.84 11.74
N LEU A 303 -13.10 -4.35 10.76
CA LEU A 303 -12.56 -4.61 9.42
C LEU A 303 -12.07 -3.29 8.78
N PRO A 304 -10.78 -3.20 8.37
CA PRO A 304 -10.25 -1.98 7.79
C PRO A 304 -11.02 -1.51 6.55
N THR A 305 -11.28 -0.21 6.45
CA THR A 305 -12.14 0.35 5.38
C THR A 305 -11.61 0.08 3.97
N GLN A 306 -10.28 -0.01 3.81
CA GLN A 306 -9.65 -0.38 2.55
C GLN A 306 -9.98 -1.82 2.13
N ARG A 307 -9.97 -2.76 3.08
CA ARG A 307 -10.37 -4.15 2.85
C ARG A 307 -11.86 -4.22 2.54
N ALA A 308 -12.69 -3.52 3.31
CA ALA A 308 -14.13 -3.47 3.07
C ALA A 308 -14.48 -2.98 1.66
N ARG A 309 -13.82 -1.93 1.16
CA ARG A 309 -13.98 -1.46 -0.22
C ARG A 309 -13.59 -2.52 -1.24
N ALA A 310 -12.53 -3.28 -0.98
CA ALA A 310 -12.12 -4.35 -1.87
C ALA A 310 -13.15 -5.49 -1.88
N LEU A 311 -13.66 -5.92 -0.73
CA LEU A 311 -14.71 -6.94 -0.64
C LEU A 311 -16.01 -6.49 -1.32
N ALA A 312 -16.42 -5.22 -1.15
CA ALA A 312 -17.54 -4.64 -1.87
C ALA A 312 -17.35 -4.65 -3.39
N SER A 313 -16.10 -4.51 -3.85
CA SER A 313 -15.78 -4.57 -5.28
C SER A 313 -15.79 -6.00 -5.82
N LEU A 314 -15.55 -7.01 -4.97
CA LEU A 314 -15.47 -8.43 -5.34
C LEU A 314 -16.81 -9.16 -5.21
N SER A 315 -17.65 -8.73 -4.26
CA SER A 315 -18.88 -9.43 -3.91
C SER A 315 -20.10 -8.79 -4.59
N HIS A 316 -20.95 -9.62 -5.18
CA HIS A 316 -22.24 -9.22 -5.75
C HIS A 316 -23.43 -9.75 -4.96
N THR A 317 -23.21 -10.85 -4.23
CA THR A 317 -24.24 -11.49 -3.40
C THR A 317 -23.79 -11.49 -1.95
N ALA A 318 -24.75 -11.66 -1.04
CA ALA A 318 -24.45 -11.83 0.39
C ALA A 318 -23.60 -13.08 0.63
N ASP A 319 -23.78 -14.13 -0.15
CA ASP A 319 -23.07 -15.41 -0.02
C ASP A 319 -21.61 -15.28 -0.44
N GLU A 320 -21.35 -14.61 -1.57
CA GLU A 320 -19.98 -14.29 -2.00
C GLU A 320 -19.27 -13.44 -0.94
N LEU A 321 -19.96 -12.44 -0.38
CA LEU A 321 -19.41 -11.61 0.69
C LEU A 321 -19.08 -12.43 1.93
N ARG A 322 -19.97 -13.34 2.38
CA ARG A 322 -19.70 -14.20 3.54
C ARG A 322 -18.46 -15.08 3.32
N ARG A 323 -18.32 -15.64 2.12
CA ARG A 323 -17.14 -16.45 1.76
C ARG A 323 -15.86 -15.63 1.74
N TRP A 324 -15.90 -14.42 1.17
CA TRP A 324 -14.77 -13.50 1.21
C TRP A 324 -14.40 -13.07 2.63
N LEU A 325 -15.38 -12.77 3.48
CA LEU A 325 -15.15 -12.45 4.89
C LEU A 325 -14.54 -13.63 5.66
N ALA A 326 -14.89 -14.87 5.31
CA ALA A 326 -14.31 -16.06 5.95
C ALA A 326 -12.81 -16.22 5.69
N ILE A 327 -12.25 -15.59 4.66
CA ILE A 327 -10.83 -15.72 4.29
C ILE A 327 -10.05 -14.41 4.39
N VAL A 328 -10.72 -13.26 4.57
CA VAL A 328 -10.08 -11.94 4.43
C VAL A 328 -8.96 -11.71 5.44
N ASP A 329 -9.07 -12.29 6.63
CA ASP A 329 -8.05 -12.16 7.68
C ASP A 329 -6.76 -12.92 7.32
N GLN A 330 -6.87 -13.97 6.51
CA GLN A 330 -5.73 -14.71 5.99
C GLN A 330 -5.14 -14.06 4.73
N LEU A 331 -5.79 -13.06 4.11
CA LEU A 331 -5.27 -12.44 2.90
C LEU A 331 -4.43 -11.20 3.22
N PRO A 332 -3.18 -11.10 2.72
CA PRO A 332 -2.45 -9.85 2.70
C PRO A 332 -3.25 -8.75 1.98
N THR A 333 -3.15 -7.51 2.46
CA THR A 333 -3.93 -6.40 1.90
C THR A 333 -3.57 -6.18 0.42
N ILE A 334 -2.29 -6.35 0.07
CA ILE A 334 -1.83 -6.28 -1.32
C ILE A 334 -2.47 -7.35 -2.22
N GLU A 335 -2.73 -8.55 -1.69
CA GLU A 335 -3.29 -9.66 -2.46
C GLU A 335 -4.79 -9.45 -2.73
N LEU A 336 -5.50 -8.92 -1.74
CA LEU A 336 -6.89 -8.49 -1.91
C LEU A 336 -7.00 -7.38 -2.96
N GLN A 337 -6.10 -6.39 -2.93
CA GLN A 337 -6.05 -5.33 -3.94
C GLN A 337 -5.71 -5.85 -5.34
N ARG A 338 -4.80 -6.82 -5.47
CA ARG A 338 -4.48 -7.47 -6.76
C ARG A 338 -5.72 -8.17 -7.33
N THR A 339 -6.46 -8.85 -6.46
CA THR A 339 -7.72 -9.52 -6.83
C THR A 339 -8.73 -8.50 -7.37
N VAL A 340 -8.89 -7.33 -6.72
CA VAL A 340 -9.73 -6.24 -7.23
C VAL A 340 -9.22 -5.66 -8.56
N ALA A 341 -7.92 -5.37 -8.67
CA ALA A 341 -7.33 -4.76 -9.86
C ALA A 341 -7.52 -5.62 -11.13
N ARG A 342 -7.55 -6.95 -10.96
CA ARG A 342 -7.76 -7.91 -12.04
C ARG A 342 -9.17 -7.90 -12.60
N ARG A 343 -10.18 -7.59 -11.81
CA ARG A 343 -11.59 -7.57 -12.26
C ARG A 343 -11.82 -6.60 -13.44
N GLY A 344 -11.05 -5.52 -13.50
CA GLY A 344 -11.10 -4.55 -14.61
C GLY A 344 -12.42 -3.79 -14.71
N ARG A 345 -12.47 -2.78 -15.58
CA ARG A 345 -13.71 -2.03 -15.90
C ARG A 345 -14.24 -2.53 -17.25
N GLY A 346 -14.92 -3.66 -17.26
CA GLY A 346 -15.44 -4.31 -18.48
C GLY A 346 -16.93 -4.06 -18.75
N SER A 347 -17.33 -4.27 -20.01
CA SER A 347 -18.74 -4.33 -20.47
C SER A 347 -19.51 -5.48 -19.81
N THR A 348 -20.84 -5.49 -19.93
CA THR A 348 -21.74 -6.45 -19.25
C THR A 348 -21.35 -7.92 -19.46
N ARG A 349 -21.11 -8.37 -20.71
CA ARG A 349 -20.65 -9.75 -21.01
C ARG A 349 -19.32 -10.09 -20.32
N ARG A 350 -18.44 -9.11 -20.14
CA ARG A 350 -17.16 -9.29 -19.43
C ARG A 350 -17.34 -9.37 -17.91
N ARG A 351 -18.44 -8.83 -17.37
CA ARG A 351 -18.73 -8.94 -15.93
C ARG A 351 -18.99 -10.38 -15.53
N ASP A 352 -19.73 -11.15 -16.34
CA ASP A 352 -20.01 -12.56 -16.02
C ASP A 352 -18.78 -13.45 -16.12
N GLU A 353 -17.90 -13.19 -17.08
CA GLU A 353 -16.61 -13.88 -17.15
C GLU A 353 -15.70 -13.50 -15.97
N ALA A 354 -15.63 -12.21 -15.63
CA ALA A 354 -14.90 -11.76 -14.45
C ALA A 354 -15.44 -12.42 -13.17
N ARG A 355 -16.77 -12.51 -13.02
CA ARG A 355 -17.44 -13.22 -11.92
C ARG A 355 -17.04 -14.69 -11.85
N ARG A 356 -17.04 -15.41 -12.98
CA ARG A 356 -16.60 -16.82 -13.00
C ARG A 356 -15.14 -16.97 -12.58
N ARG A 357 -14.26 -16.08 -13.05
CA ARG A 357 -12.84 -16.06 -12.66
C ARG A 357 -12.67 -15.73 -11.18
N ASP A 358 -13.39 -14.75 -10.66
CA ASP A 358 -13.38 -14.36 -9.25
C ASP A 358 -13.87 -15.51 -8.36
N GLY A 359 -14.95 -16.19 -8.75
CA GLY A 359 -15.44 -17.37 -8.05
C GLY A 359 -14.47 -18.56 -8.08
N ALA A 360 -13.80 -18.81 -9.21
CA ALA A 360 -12.76 -19.83 -9.30
C ALA A 360 -11.54 -19.49 -8.43
N ARG A 361 -11.16 -18.21 -8.39
CA ARG A 361 -10.09 -17.71 -7.53
C ARG A 361 -10.44 -17.83 -6.05
N LEU A 362 -11.64 -17.45 -5.66
CA LEU A 362 -12.14 -17.60 -4.29
C LEU A 362 -12.06 -19.06 -3.83
N ARG A 363 -12.49 -20.01 -4.67
CA ARG A 363 -12.34 -21.46 -4.39
C ARG A 363 -10.88 -21.89 -4.21
N ARG A 364 -9.95 -21.33 -4.97
CA ARG A 364 -8.51 -21.60 -4.79
C ARG A 364 -8.00 -21.06 -3.46
N TYR A 365 -8.44 -19.88 -3.02
CA TYR A 365 -8.08 -19.38 -1.69
C TYR A 365 -8.69 -20.21 -0.58
N GLU A 366 -9.95 -20.64 -0.70
CA GLU A 366 -10.59 -21.51 0.29
C GLU A 366 -9.84 -22.84 0.40
N ALA A 367 -9.56 -23.51 -0.72
CA ALA A 367 -8.77 -24.73 -0.71
C ALA A 367 -7.38 -24.52 -0.09
N LEU A 368 -6.69 -23.42 -0.44
CA LEU A 368 -5.39 -23.12 0.15
C LEU A 368 -5.47 -22.79 1.64
N ARG A 369 -6.53 -22.11 2.09
CA ARG A 369 -6.78 -21.84 3.51
C ARG A 369 -6.93 -23.14 4.29
N ASP A 370 -7.68 -24.09 3.75
CA ASP A 370 -7.95 -25.36 4.42
C ASP A 370 -6.66 -26.22 4.50
N ASP A 371 -5.82 -26.19 3.46
CA ASP A 371 -4.53 -26.90 3.43
C ASP A 371 -3.42 -26.21 4.27
N ALA A 372 -3.52 -24.89 4.47
CA ALA A 372 -2.41 -24.07 4.97
C ALA A 372 -1.85 -24.51 6.35
N PRO A 373 -2.67 -24.86 7.36
CA PRO A 373 -2.15 -25.31 8.66
C PRO A 373 -1.21 -26.51 8.55
N ASP A 374 -1.57 -27.49 7.73
CA ASP A 374 -0.79 -28.71 7.55
C ASP A 374 0.47 -28.44 6.71
N LEU A 375 0.37 -27.60 5.67
CA LEU A 375 1.55 -27.14 4.91
C LEU A 375 2.55 -26.42 5.80
N VAL A 376 2.08 -25.54 6.69
CA VAL A 376 2.94 -24.83 7.66
C VAL A 376 3.56 -25.78 8.67
N ARG A 377 2.80 -26.74 9.21
CA ARG A 377 3.34 -27.74 10.14
C ARG A 377 4.46 -28.57 9.50
N ARG A 378 4.24 -29.05 8.27
CA ARG A 378 5.26 -29.78 7.49
C ARG A 378 6.47 -28.93 7.16
N ALA A 379 6.28 -27.66 6.82
CA ALA A 379 7.36 -26.72 6.56
C ALA A 379 8.24 -26.50 7.81
N ILE A 380 7.61 -26.30 8.97
CA ILE A 380 8.33 -26.15 10.26
C ILE A 380 9.10 -27.42 10.59
N ALA A 381 8.47 -28.60 10.49
CA ALA A 381 9.13 -29.88 10.75
C ALA A 381 10.32 -30.10 9.82
N ARG A 382 10.12 -29.95 8.50
CA ARG A 382 11.21 -30.08 7.50
C ARG A 382 12.36 -29.11 7.78
N ARG A 383 12.06 -27.91 8.24
CA ARG A 383 13.08 -26.95 8.65
C ARG A 383 13.87 -27.45 9.86
N GLN A 384 13.17 -27.92 10.89
CA GLN A 384 13.78 -28.45 12.12
C GLN A 384 14.67 -29.66 11.82
N ASP A 385 14.22 -30.60 10.99
CA ASP A 385 15.01 -31.76 10.57
C ASP A 385 16.33 -31.32 9.93
N ARG A 386 16.28 -30.34 9.00
CA ARG A 386 17.49 -29.80 8.37
C ARG A 386 18.43 -29.07 9.33
N LEU A 387 17.91 -28.46 10.39
CA LEU A 387 18.73 -27.81 11.41
C LEU A 387 19.37 -28.84 12.35
N ALA A 388 18.73 -29.98 12.57
CA ALA A 388 19.26 -31.08 13.38
C ALA A 388 20.33 -31.88 12.63
N ASP A 389 20.11 -32.16 11.33
CA ASP A 389 20.97 -33.05 10.54
C ASP A 389 22.26 -32.40 10.03
N ALA A 390 22.35 -31.06 10.02
CA ALA A 390 23.48 -30.37 9.41
C ALA A 390 24.68 -30.29 10.36
N PRO A 391 25.81 -31.00 10.12
CA PRO A 391 27.09 -30.63 10.70
C PRO A 391 27.50 -29.30 10.06
N LEU A 392 27.10 -28.18 10.67
CA LEU A 392 27.35 -26.81 10.20
C LEU A 392 28.84 -26.41 10.41
N THR A 393 29.77 -27.27 10.03
CA THR A 393 31.21 -27.11 10.28
C THR A 393 31.89 -26.21 9.25
N GLU A 394 31.32 -26.02 8.05
CA GLU A 394 32.00 -25.30 6.96
C GLU A 394 31.98 -23.76 7.06
N THR A 395 31.20 -23.15 7.97
CA THR A 395 31.11 -21.68 8.08
C THR A 395 31.68 -21.09 9.36
N ARG A 396 32.59 -21.78 10.06
CA ARG A 396 33.21 -21.29 11.30
C ARG A 396 33.97 -19.95 11.18
N GLY A 397 34.11 -19.36 9.99
CA GLY A 397 34.79 -18.08 9.78
C GLY A 397 33.99 -16.94 9.14
N HIS A 398 32.78 -17.17 8.60
CA HIS A 398 32.00 -16.12 7.91
C HIS A 398 30.60 -16.00 8.49
N SER A 399 30.43 -15.05 9.41
CA SER A 399 29.21 -14.78 10.18
C SER A 399 27.96 -14.44 9.37
N ALA A 400 28.08 -14.19 8.06
CA ALA A 400 26.98 -13.68 7.23
C ALA A 400 26.26 -14.73 6.36
N GLY A 401 26.81 -15.94 6.19
CA GLY A 401 26.31 -16.88 5.17
C GLY A 401 25.05 -17.67 5.55
N LEU A 402 24.94 -18.05 6.83
CA LEU A 402 23.91 -18.98 7.32
C LEU A 402 23.18 -18.47 8.57
N ALA A 403 23.18 -17.16 8.84
CA ALA A 403 22.42 -16.64 9.98
C ALA A 403 20.92 -17.03 9.84
N GLY A 404 20.43 -17.79 10.83
CA GLY A 404 19.13 -18.44 10.81
C GLY A 404 19.14 -19.95 10.54
N TRP A 405 20.26 -20.52 10.11
CA TRP A 405 20.46 -21.96 9.89
C TRP A 405 21.39 -22.57 10.94
N THR A 406 21.15 -22.24 12.21
CA THR A 406 21.84 -22.83 13.36
C THR A 406 20.80 -23.45 14.29
N ALA A 407 21.20 -24.41 15.11
CA ALA A 407 20.30 -25.02 16.11
C ALA A 407 19.71 -23.96 17.07
N ASP A 408 20.49 -22.92 17.38
CA ASP A 408 20.07 -21.80 18.25
C ASP A 408 19.26 -20.72 17.53
N ALA A 409 18.93 -20.92 16.24
CA ALA A 409 18.15 -19.94 15.49
C ALA A 409 16.75 -19.78 16.11
N ARG A 410 16.28 -18.53 16.14
CA ARG A 410 14.93 -18.23 16.62
C ARG A 410 13.90 -19.08 15.86
N PRO A 411 12.94 -19.71 16.56
CA PRO A 411 11.84 -20.42 15.92
C PRO A 411 11.09 -19.50 14.95
N LEU A 412 10.86 -20.01 13.74
CA LEU A 412 10.06 -19.34 12.70
C LEU A 412 8.76 -20.12 12.49
N GLY A 413 7.72 -19.39 12.09
CA GLY A 413 6.36 -19.88 12.00
C GLY A 413 5.50 -19.44 13.20
N PRO A 414 4.18 -19.55 13.08
CA PRO A 414 3.27 -19.31 14.19
C PRO A 414 3.40 -20.43 15.24
N PRO A 415 3.26 -20.11 16.54
CA PRO A 415 3.06 -21.15 17.53
C PRO A 415 1.72 -21.87 17.28
N PRO A 416 1.61 -23.18 17.59
CA PRO A 416 0.32 -23.85 17.56
C PRO A 416 -0.62 -23.19 18.58
N VAL A 417 -1.78 -22.73 18.13
CA VAL A 417 -2.84 -22.19 19.00
C VAL A 417 -4.01 -23.15 18.97
N GLU A 418 -4.33 -23.72 20.13
CA GLU A 418 -5.43 -24.68 20.27
C GLU A 418 -6.76 -24.03 19.84
N GLY A 419 -7.53 -24.76 19.02
CA GLY A 419 -8.79 -24.26 18.45
C GLY A 419 -8.65 -23.16 17.39
N GLN A 420 -7.44 -22.69 17.07
CA GLN A 420 -7.20 -21.65 16.06
C GLN A 420 -6.08 -22.04 15.08
N PRO A 421 -6.26 -23.08 14.24
CA PRO A 421 -5.22 -23.61 13.37
C PRO A 421 -4.69 -22.61 12.31
N LEU A 422 -5.42 -21.52 12.06
CA LEU A 422 -5.05 -20.45 11.14
C LEU A 422 -4.42 -19.24 11.83
N ALA A 423 -4.28 -19.23 13.16
CA ALA A 423 -3.68 -18.12 13.89
C ALA A 423 -2.25 -17.86 13.37
N GLY A 424 -2.00 -16.62 12.93
CA GLY A 424 -0.71 -16.25 12.35
C GLY A 424 -0.42 -16.83 10.96
N ILE A 425 -1.37 -17.48 10.28
CA ILE A 425 -1.18 -17.99 8.91
C ILE A 425 -1.91 -17.08 7.92
N ARG A 426 -1.18 -16.57 6.94
CA ARG A 426 -1.71 -15.88 5.77
C ARG A 426 -1.57 -16.76 4.53
N ILE A 427 -2.37 -16.47 3.50
CA ILE A 427 -2.36 -17.18 2.22
C ILE A 427 -2.28 -16.19 1.05
N ALA A 428 -1.64 -16.59 -0.03
CA ALA A 428 -1.60 -15.89 -1.30
C ALA A 428 -1.59 -16.89 -2.46
N LEU A 429 -1.97 -16.46 -3.66
CA LEU A 429 -1.88 -17.33 -4.83
C LEU A 429 -0.61 -17.03 -5.64
N HIS A 430 0.03 -18.08 -6.17
CA HIS A 430 1.00 -17.93 -7.24
C HIS A 430 0.24 -17.47 -8.46
N ASP A 431 0.32 -16.18 -8.62
CA ASP A 431 -0.27 -15.52 -9.73
C ASP A 431 0.83 -14.91 -10.54
N PRO A 432 1.02 -15.36 -11.81
CA PRO A 432 1.77 -14.54 -12.73
C PRO A 432 1.15 -13.15 -12.66
N ASP A 433 2.00 -12.12 -12.54
CA ASP A 433 1.51 -10.76 -12.67
C ASP A 433 0.62 -10.73 -13.91
N PRO A 434 -0.59 -10.18 -13.81
CA PRO A 434 -1.60 -10.31 -14.85
C PRO A 434 -0.91 -10.06 -16.18
N ALA A 435 -0.86 -11.11 -17.03
CA ALA A 435 -0.18 -11.04 -18.32
C ALA A 435 -0.53 -9.68 -18.92
N PRO A 436 0.48 -8.85 -19.25
CA PRO A 436 0.35 -7.40 -19.35
C PRO A 436 -0.91 -7.09 -20.09
N ASP A 437 -1.88 -6.63 -19.30
CA ASP A 437 -3.29 -6.68 -19.62
C ASP A 437 -3.50 -6.39 -21.11
N HIS A 438 -3.79 -7.43 -21.93
CA HIS A 438 -4.10 -7.27 -23.35
C HIS A 438 -5.41 -6.48 -23.54
N ARG A 439 -6.00 -5.96 -22.45
CA ARG A 439 -7.16 -5.10 -22.50
C ARG A 439 -6.95 -3.95 -23.48
N PRO A 440 -7.88 -3.78 -24.44
CA PRO A 440 -7.90 -2.73 -25.44
C PRO A 440 -8.41 -1.41 -24.85
N HIS A 441 -8.07 -1.11 -23.58
CA HIS A 441 -8.35 0.24 -23.10
C HIS A 441 -7.40 1.18 -23.83
N PRO A 442 -7.94 2.16 -24.57
CA PRO A 442 -7.11 3.15 -25.20
C PRO A 442 -6.25 3.81 -24.13
N LEU A 443 -4.96 3.83 -24.38
CA LEU A 443 -3.99 4.49 -23.54
C LEU A 443 -3.85 5.91 -24.07
N VAL A 444 -4.18 6.89 -23.24
CA VAL A 444 -3.95 8.30 -23.56
C VAL A 444 -2.55 8.65 -23.05
N VAL A 445 -1.69 9.13 -23.95
CA VAL A 445 -0.30 9.50 -23.66
C VAL A 445 0.03 10.86 -24.25
N ALA A 446 1.11 11.49 -23.80
CA ALA A 446 1.62 12.68 -24.48
C ALA A 446 2.16 12.30 -25.87
N GLU A 447 2.19 13.26 -26.78
CA GLU A 447 2.75 13.08 -28.13
C GLU A 447 4.20 12.55 -28.06
N GLY A 448 4.56 11.62 -28.95
CA GLY A 448 5.91 11.06 -29.08
C GLY A 448 6.26 9.93 -28.09
N VAL A 449 5.37 9.61 -27.15
CA VAL A 449 5.62 8.55 -26.13
C VAL A 449 5.72 7.17 -26.77
N LEU A 450 4.99 6.90 -27.87
CA LEU A 450 5.06 5.61 -28.57
C LEU A 450 6.42 5.40 -29.24
N GLU A 451 6.92 6.43 -29.91
CA GLU A 451 8.22 6.45 -30.58
C GLU A 451 9.33 6.28 -29.55
N ALA A 452 9.28 7.03 -28.45
CA ALA A 452 10.22 6.90 -27.33
C ALA A 452 10.17 5.51 -26.69
N ALA A 453 8.98 4.92 -26.57
CA ALA A 453 8.81 3.57 -26.04
C ALA A 453 9.42 2.49 -26.96
N ARG A 454 9.22 2.60 -28.28
CA ARG A 454 9.83 1.70 -29.28
C ARG A 454 11.35 1.81 -29.22
N TRP A 455 11.87 3.04 -29.33
CA TRP A 455 13.31 3.31 -29.24
C TRP A 455 13.94 2.75 -27.95
N LEU A 456 13.31 2.96 -26.79
CA LEU A 456 13.82 2.44 -25.52
C LEU A 456 13.89 0.91 -25.53
N LEU A 457 12.86 0.23 -26.03
CA LEU A 457 12.81 -1.23 -26.05
C LEU A 457 13.80 -1.86 -27.04
N ASP A 458 14.09 -1.16 -28.14
CA ASP A 458 15.07 -1.60 -29.14
C ASP A 458 16.51 -1.31 -28.69
N THR A 459 16.73 -0.17 -28.03
CA THR A 459 18.07 0.27 -27.56
C THR A 459 18.49 -0.46 -26.28
N LEU A 460 17.57 -0.66 -25.33
CA LEU A 460 17.92 -1.23 -24.03
C LEU A 460 17.87 -2.76 -24.04
N GLN A 461 19.05 -3.35 -24.15
CA GLN A 461 19.28 -4.76 -23.86
C GLN A 461 19.76 -4.91 -22.41
N LEU A 462 18.92 -5.50 -21.55
CA LEU A 462 19.42 -5.93 -20.25
C LEU A 462 20.38 -7.12 -20.45
N PRO A 463 21.48 -7.21 -19.67
CA PRO A 463 22.40 -8.34 -19.75
C PRO A 463 21.64 -9.67 -19.67
N ARG A 464 21.99 -10.61 -20.56
CA ARG A 464 21.46 -11.98 -20.50
C ARG A 464 22.01 -12.65 -19.25
N GLU A 465 21.13 -12.88 -18.27
CA GLU A 465 21.48 -13.56 -17.04
C GLU A 465 21.64 -15.07 -17.31
N ARG A 466 22.75 -15.67 -16.86
CA ARG A 466 23.06 -17.11 -16.98
C ARG A 466 23.04 -17.80 -15.61
N GLY A 467 23.05 -19.12 -15.60
CA GLY A 467 23.02 -19.90 -14.35
C GLY A 467 21.78 -19.56 -13.53
N THR A 468 21.94 -19.36 -12.22
CA THR A 468 20.84 -18.99 -11.32
C THR A 468 20.20 -17.64 -11.67
N GLY A 469 20.95 -16.73 -12.32
CA GLY A 469 20.47 -15.40 -12.70
C GLY A 469 19.25 -15.40 -13.63
N ARG A 470 19.01 -16.48 -14.39
CA ARG A 470 17.85 -16.64 -15.30
C ARG A 470 16.49 -16.46 -14.61
N ILE A 471 16.44 -16.67 -13.29
CA ILE A 471 15.22 -16.51 -12.49
C ILE A 471 14.81 -15.03 -12.37
N ARG A 472 15.75 -14.08 -12.50
CA ARG A 472 15.44 -12.64 -12.45
C ARG A 472 14.49 -12.23 -13.59
N PRO A 473 14.80 -12.45 -14.88
CA PRO A 473 13.86 -12.14 -15.95
C PRO A 473 12.59 -13.01 -15.90
N ALA A 474 12.68 -14.29 -15.52
CA ALA A 474 11.51 -15.18 -15.40
C ALA A 474 10.50 -14.67 -14.35
N SER A 475 10.99 -14.05 -13.27
CA SER A 475 10.17 -13.41 -12.23
C SER A 475 9.84 -11.93 -12.51
N ASP A 476 10.15 -11.43 -13.71
CA ASP A 476 10.04 -9.99 -14.08
C ASP A 476 10.68 -9.09 -13.00
N TYR A 477 11.85 -9.51 -12.49
CA TYR A 477 12.62 -8.84 -11.45
C TYR A 477 11.81 -8.54 -10.18
N THR A 478 10.84 -9.39 -9.85
CA THR A 478 9.91 -9.20 -8.73
C THR A 478 10.26 -10.11 -7.55
N CYS A 479 10.34 -9.52 -6.36
CA CYS A 479 10.54 -10.26 -5.12
C CYS A 479 9.44 -11.32 -4.91
N ALA A 480 9.83 -12.56 -4.64
CA ALA A 480 8.96 -13.71 -4.42
C ALA A 480 8.23 -13.66 -3.08
N ASN A 481 8.77 -12.94 -2.09
CA ASN A 481 8.07 -12.71 -0.82
C ASN A 481 6.70 -12.05 -1.12
N PRO A 482 5.58 -12.70 -0.75
CA PRO A 482 4.23 -12.29 -1.13
C PRO A 482 3.80 -10.94 -0.56
N GLU A 483 4.41 -10.50 0.55
CA GLU A 483 4.13 -9.21 1.20
C GLU A 483 5.02 -8.08 0.65
N CYS A 484 6.15 -8.42 0.01
CA CYS A 484 7.07 -7.44 -0.55
C CYS A 484 6.73 -7.09 -2.00
N ARG A 485 6.79 -8.10 -2.88
CA ARG A 485 6.57 -7.99 -4.36
C ARG A 485 7.23 -6.76 -5.00
N THR A 486 8.35 -6.30 -4.44
CA THR A 486 9.09 -5.15 -4.97
C THR A 486 9.76 -5.57 -6.25
N ARG A 487 9.65 -4.74 -7.27
CA ARG A 487 10.26 -4.94 -8.57
C ARG A 487 11.49 -4.05 -8.72
N SER A 488 12.66 -4.63 -8.96
CA SER A 488 13.92 -3.91 -9.01
C SER A 488 15.01 -4.75 -9.66
N LEU A 489 15.97 -4.13 -10.38
CA LEU A 489 17.16 -4.82 -10.89
C LEU A 489 18.06 -5.37 -9.78
N ARG A 490 17.83 -4.95 -8.53
CA ARG A 490 18.59 -5.36 -7.35
C ARG A 490 18.14 -6.69 -6.77
N VAL A 491 17.12 -7.34 -7.32
CA VAL A 491 16.71 -8.66 -6.82
C VAL A 491 17.86 -9.67 -6.92
N GLN A 492 18.00 -10.47 -5.90
CA GLN A 492 19.01 -11.51 -5.75
C GLN A 492 18.31 -12.85 -5.83
N VAL A 493 19.02 -13.85 -6.37
CA VAL A 493 18.50 -15.22 -6.45
C VAL A 493 18.92 -15.94 -5.19
N HIS A 494 17.97 -16.60 -4.55
CA HIS A 494 18.14 -17.32 -3.30
C HIS A 494 17.77 -18.80 -3.52
N HIS A 495 18.61 -19.70 -3.02
CA HIS A 495 18.32 -21.13 -2.95
C HIS A 495 17.45 -21.44 -1.73
N VAL A 496 16.26 -22.02 -1.93
CA VAL A 496 15.36 -22.43 -0.84
C VAL A 496 16.05 -23.45 0.06
N GLN A 497 16.64 -24.48 -0.53
CA GLN A 497 17.60 -25.37 0.11
C GLN A 497 19.01 -24.89 -0.24
N PRO A 498 19.82 -24.47 0.74
CA PRO A 498 21.19 -24.05 0.50
C PRO A 498 22.02 -25.14 -0.21
N ARG A 499 22.95 -24.74 -1.08
CA ARG A 499 23.85 -25.70 -1.77
C ARG A 499 24.68 -26.54 -0.80
N ALA A 500 25.12 -25.95 0.31
CA ALA A 500 25.85 -26.65 1.37
C ALA A 500 25.02 -27.78 2.02
N LEU A 501 23.68 -27.74 1.88
CA LEU A 501 22.76 -28.78 2.32
C LEU A 501 22.25 -29.63 1.15
N GLY A 502 22.96 -29.69 0.03
CA GLY A 502 22.58 -30.48 -1.15
C GLY A 502 21.56 -29.82 -2.07
N GLY A 503 21.26 -28.53 -1.91
CA GLY A 503 20.34 -27.82 -2.80
C GLY A 503 20.87 -27.66 -4.23
N THR A 504 20.00 -27.84 -5.22
CA THR A 504 20.34 -27.77 -6.65
C THR A 504 20.18 -26.35 -7.24
N ASP A 505 20.70 -26.13 -8.45
CA ASP A 505 20.50 -24.90 -9.24
C ASP A 505 19.24 -24.92 -10.11
N GLU A 506 18.32 -25.85 -9.87
CA GLU A 506 17.07 -25.98 -10.61
C GLU A 506 16.08 -24.87 -10.25
N ASP A 507 15.22 -24.50 -11.20
CA ASP A 507 14.26 -23.40 -11.01
C ASP A 507 13.36 -23.61 -9.77
N ALA A 508 13.00 -24.86 -9.48
CA ALA A 508 12.19 -25.22 -8.32
C ALA A 508 12.85 -24.85 -6.97
N ASN A 509 14.19 -24.83 -6.90
CA ASN A 509 14.95 -24.47 -5.71
C ASN A 509 15.34 -22.97 -5.66
N LEU A 510 15.00 -22.17 -6.68
CA LEU A 510 15.45 -20.78 -6.78
C LEU A 510 14.31 -19.78 -6.64
N ARG A 511 14.50 -18.72 -5.85
CA ARG A 511 13.54 -17.60 -5.73
C ARG A 511 14.25 -16.26 -5.88
N CYS A 512 13.61 -15.30 -6.56
CA CYS A 512 14.10 -13.92 -6.59
C CYS A 512 13.63 -13.16 -5.37
N LEU A 513 14.53 -12.54 -4.61
CA LEU A 513 14.22 -11.75 -3.43
C LEU A 513 14.87 -10.36 -3.55
N CYS A 514 14.20 -9.29 -3.12
CA CYS A 514 14.86 -7.99 -3.03
C CYS A 514 15.95 -8.02 -1.94
N PRO A 515 16.95 -7.11 -1.96
CA PRO A 515 18.03 -7.13 -0.97
C PRO A 515 17.54 -7.09 0.48
N SER A 516 16.44 -6.39 0.76
CA SER A 516 15.86 -6.34 2.10
C SER A 516 15.30 -7.70 2.54
N CYS A 517 14.55 -8.38 1.68
CA CYS A 517 14.02 -9.71 1.99
C CYS A 517 15.12 -10.77 2.02
N HIS A 518 16.08 -10.70 1.10
CA HIS A 518 17.15 -11.69 1.01
C HIS A 518 18.13 -11.55 2.17
N LEU A 519 18.79 -10.39 2.29
CA LEU A 519 19.90 -10.20 3.21
C LEU A 519 19.42 -9.95 4.65
N ARG A 520 18.36 -9.15 4.84
CA ARG A 520 17.92 -8.77 6.20
C ARG A 520 16.94 -9.75 6.82
N LEU A 521 16.14 -10.44 6.01
CA LEU A 521 15.21 -11.44 6.54
C LEU A 521 15.77 -12.85 6.44
N VAL A 522 16.07 -13.37 5.24
CA VAL A 522 16.53 -14.77 5.12
C VAL A 522 17.88 -14.96 5.78
N HIS A 523 18.90 -14.26 5.31
CA HIS A 523 20.23 -14.32 5.93
C HIS A 523 20.29 -13.60 7.28
N GLY A 524 19.23 -12.91 7.70
CA GLY A 524 19.12 -12.37 9.05
C GLY A 524 18.48 -13.34 10.05
N GLY A 525 17.99 -14.51 9.61
CA GLY A 525 17.26 -15.46 10.46
C GLY A 525 15.84 -15.03 10.85
N PHE A 526 15.24 -14.09 10.13
CA PHE A 526 13.87 -13.61 10.36
C PHE A 526 12.88 -14.04 9.27
N MET A 527 13.34 -14.82 8.28
CA MET A 527 12.46 -15.46 7.32
C MET A 527 13.09 -16.76 6.81
N ALA A 528 12.27 -17.77 6.58
CA ALA A 528 12.65 -18.97 5.84
C ALA A 528 11.64 -19.23 4.73
N ILE A 529 12.07 -19.98 3.72
CA ILE A 529 11.21 -20.41 2.62
C ILE A 529 11.31 -21.93 2.57
N GLU A 530 10.16 -22.58 2.61
CA GLU A 530 10.04 -24.03 2.47
C GLU A 530 9.15 -24.34 1.28
N VAL A 531 9.49 -25.35 0.49
CA VAL A 531 8.62 -25.85 -0.58
C VAL A 531 7.97 -27.14 -0.08
N VAL A 532 6.65 -27.14 0.07
CA VAL A 532 5.87 -28.29 0.55
C VAL A 532 4.70 -28.51 -0.40
N ASP A 533 4.62 -29.69 -1.02
CA ASP A 533 3.54 -30.07 -1.95
C ASP A 533 3.24 -29.00 -3.00
N GLY A 534 4.29 -28.46 -3.61
CA GLY A 534 4.22 -27.40 -4.62
C GLY A 534 3.82 -26.01 -4.11
N ALA A 535 3.68 -25.81 -2.79
CA ALA A 535 3.45 -24.50 -2.19
C ALA A 535 4.76 -23.92 -1.61
N ASP A 536 4.96 -22.62 -1.79
CA ASP A 536 6.00 -21.87 -1.07
C ASP A 536 5.45 -21.44 0.29
N VAL A 537 6.06 -21.90 1.38
CA VAL A 537 5.73 -21.51 2.75
C VAL A 537 6.81 -20.56 3.26
N PHE A 538 6.45 -19.29 3.39
CA PHE A 538 7.30 -18.26 3.97
C PHE A 538 7.08 -18.22 5.48
N LEU A 539 8.07 -18.64 6.26
CA LEU A 539 8.01 -18.63 7.72
C LEU A 539 8.64 -17.34 8.25
N TYR A 540 8.00 -16.68 9.21
CA TYR A 540 8.46 -15.46 9.89
C TYR A 540 8.35 -15.67 11.41
N PRO A 541 8.92 -14.78 12.25
CA PRO A 541 8.65 -14.81 13.69
C PRO A 541 7.15 -14.72 13.99
N GLY A 542 6.58 -15.79 14.57
CA GLY A 542 5.19 -15.85 15.01
C GLY A 542 4.14 -15.92 13.90
N ARG A 543 4.52 -16.03 12.63
CA ARG A 543 3.57 -16.09 11.51
C ARG A 543 4.12 -16.78 10.27
N ALA A 544 3.25 -17.15 9.34
CA ALA A 544 3.61 -17.74 8.05
C ALA A 544 2.75 -17.16 6.91
N VAL A 545 3.26 -17.22 5.68
CA VAL A 545 2.47 -16.97 4.46
C VAL A 545 2.64 -18.15 3.51
N VAL A 546 1.53 -18.80 3.16
CA VAL A 546 1.50 -19.91 2.20
C VAL A 546 1.15 -19.38 0.81
N VAL A 547 1.93 -19.73 -0.21
CA VAL A 547 1.72 -19.30 -1.58
C VAL A 547 1.55 -20.52 -2.49
N ARG A 548 0.45 -20.59 -3.25
CA ARG A 548 0.18 -21.68 -4.20
C ARG A 548 -0.47 -21.27 -5.52
#